data_AF-A0A7C7E9L1-F1
#
_entry.id   AF-A0A7C7E9L1-F1
#
_cell.length_a   1.000
_cell.length_b   1.000
_cell.length_c   1.000
_cell.angle_alpha   90.00
_cell.angle_beta   90.00
_cell.angle_gamma   90.00
#
_symmetry.space_group_name_H-M   'P 1'
#
loop_
_entity.id
_entity.type
_entity.pdbx_description
1 polymer ?
#
loop_
_entity_poly.entity_id
_entity_poly.type
_entity_poly.pdbx_seq_one_letter_code
_entity_poly.pdbx_strand_id
1 'polypeptide(L)'
;MAVRKINREFHTYYLELPYINNQRINIRLTVNRKKQTPLKAEIDYSRTTVKPEKAEQLLSDIHWVIKKRNEKEDIISPIITTWEQDDTLIAACLDKKYKVKKASIREQIDLTEDDALEIPDNDRFICWWPDPEIWNELEGYLKMAPVTEITLPFFTFNEFHKRPDIEADTAAFIEKIQAKESSAKKIENKIKEYKSRKYAEYLHRLKTAALFGIKNNIDVKVTLASVEEALEFFKREKMDPLSSTSWAAAADVFPSMEEYVVEEGVIEPIRSMSSLSAVVYGISYMPKINPVPDAVRIITYADKRPIFNTVIWFNPADIETAKEESSQIIMDELDRLGVEEIYFEESFLSFKTLAASTTGTWGQKDL
;
A
#
# COMPACT_ATOMS: atom_id res chain seq x y z
N MET A 1 -17.74 25.57 50.75
CA MET A 1 -17.02 25.31 49.48
C MET A 1 -17.96 24.59 48.53
N ALA A 2 -18.39 25.23 47.44
CA ALA A 2 -19.27 24.61 46.47
C ALA A 2 -18.47 23.65 45.58
N VAL A 3 -18.75 22.35 45.65
CA VAL A 3 -18.23 21.34 44.72
C VAL A 3 -18.92 21.59 43.38
N ARG A 4 -18.24 22.26 42.45
CA ARG A 4 -18.69 22.34 41.06
C ARG A 4 -18.71 20.93 40.48
N LYS A 5 -19.90 20.35 40.30
CA LYS A 5 -20.11 19.18 39.43
C LYS A 5 -19.64 19.56 38.03
N ILE A 6 -18.45 19.11 37.65
CA ILE A 6 -17.98 19.20 36.27
C ILE A 6 -18.81 18.17 35.50
N ASN A 7 -19.88 18.62 34.84
CA ASN A 7 -20.61 17.79 33.89
C ASN A 7 -19.67 17.56 32.70
N ARG A 8 -18.99 16.40 32.68
CA ARG A 8 -18.10 16.04 31.58
C ARG A 8 -18.97 15.37 30.52
N GLU A 9 -19.35 16.12 29.50
CA GLU A 9 -20.00 15.55 28.32
C GLU A 9 -18.93 14.84 27.49
N PHE A 10 -18.94 13.52 27.59
CA PHE A 10 -18.12 12.64 26.77
C PHE A 10 -18.97 12.07 25.65
N HIS A 11 -18.34 11.85 24.50
CA HIS A 11 -18.95 11.14 23.39
C HIS A 11 -17.97 10.11 22.85
N THR A 12 -18.49 8.97 22.44
CA THR A 12 -17.70 7.88 21.87
C THR A 12 -18.09 7.70 20.41
N TYR A 13 -17.13 7.94 19.54
CA TYR A 13 -17.26 7.72 18.10
C TYR A 13 -16.77 6.31 17.75
N TYR A 14 -17.48 5.65 16.83
CA TYR A 14 -17.07 4.37 16.27
C TYR A 14 -16.50 4.63 14.88
N LEU A 15 -15.20 4.43 14.72
CA LEU A 15 -14.48 4.81 13.51
C LEU A 15 -13.82 3.57 12.88
N GLU A 16 -13.75 3.55 11.56
CA GLU A 16 -13.02 2.54 10.79
C GLU A 16 -11.82 3.20 10.12
N LEU A 17 -10.61 2.82 10.54
CA LEU A 17 -9.36 3.21 9.91
C LEU A 17 -9.03 2.19 8.81
N PRO A 18 -9.00 2.59 7.52
CA PRO A 18 -8.52 1.72 6.45
C PRO A 18 -7.02 1.48 6.60
N TYR A 19 -6.58 0.27 6.28
CA TYR A 19 -5.18 -0.16 6.33
C TYR A 19 -4.83 -0.98 5.07
N ILE A 20 -3.58 -1.44 5.00
CA ILE A 20 -3.03 -2.10 3.82
C ILE A 20 -3.88 -3.30 3.36
N ASN A 21 -3.92 -3.54 2.04
CA ASN A 21 -4.59 -4.67 1.40
C ASN A 21 -6.06 -4.86 1.86
N ASN A 22 -6.81 -3.75 1.97
CA ASN A 22 -8.20 -3.71 2.47
C ASN A 22 -8.41 -4.17 3.93
N GLN A 23 -7.34 -4.23 4.73
CA GLN A 23 -7.48 -4.42 6.17
C GLN A 23 -8.07 -3.16 6.83
N ARG A 24 -8.54 -3.31 8.06
CA ARG A 24 -9.15 -2.22 8.82
C ARG A 24 -8.89 -2.34 10.31
N ILE A 25 -8.75 -1.20 10.97
CA ILE A 25 -8.68 -1.06 12.42
C ILE A 25 -9.97 -0.38 12.86
N ASN A 26 -10.79 -1.11 13.60
CA ASN A 26 -12.02 -0.56 14.16
C ASN A 26 -11.70 0.02 15.53
N ILE A 27 -12.06 1.28 15.76
CA ILE A 27 -11.76 1.98 16.99
C ILE A 27 -12.99 2.59 17.64
N ARG A 28 -12.93 2.70 18.96
CA ARG A 28 -13.83 3.52 19.78
C ARG A 28 -13.03 4.71 20.28
N LEU A 29 -13.29 5.88 19.71
CA LEU A 29 -12.64 7.13 20.09
C LEU A 29 -13.53 7.88 21.07
N THR A 30 -13.10 7.96 22.33
CA THR A 30 -13.80 8.73 23.37
C THR A 30 -13.22 10.14 23.45
N VAL A 31 -14.09 11.13 23.36
CA VAL A 31 -13.75 12.55 23.21
C VAL A 31 -14.41 13.39 24.29
N ASN A 32 -13.72 14.40 24.78
CA ASN A 32 -14.33 15.46 25.59
C ASN A 32 -15.03 16.47 24.66
N ARG A 33 -16.36 16.45 24.57
CA ARG A 33 -17.11 17.33 23.64
C ARG A 33 -16.83 18.81 23.85
N LYS A 34 -16.62 19.23 25.11
CA LYS A 34 -16.39 20.64 25.44
C LYS A 34 -15.01 21.13 25.01
N LYS A 35 -13.99 20.27 25.10
CA LYS A 35 -12.59 20.61 24.75
C LYS A 35 -12.19 20.15 23.35
N GLN A 36 -13.01 19.32 22.72
CA GLN A 36 -12.70 18.59 21.47
C GLN A 36 -11.34 17.87 21.53
N THR A 37 -11.00 17.33 22.70
CA THR A 37 -9.75 16.59 22.88
C THR A 37 -10.00 15.09 22.94
N PRO A 38 -9.20 14.27 22.25
CA PRO A 38 -9.23 12.83 22.42
C PRO A 38 -8.89 12.48 23.87
N LEU A 39 -9.60 11.53 24.46
CA LEU A 39 -9.31 11.01 25.80
C LEU A 39 -8.77 9.59 25.74
N LYS A 40 -9.34 8.79 24.85
CA LYS A 40 -9.00 7.37 24.71
C LYS A 40 -9.38 6.88 23.32
N ALA A 41 -8.49 6.13 22.68
CA ALA A 41 -8.79 5.35 21.50
C ALA A 41 -8.62 3.86 21.86
N GLU A 42 -9.67 3.06 21.66
CA GLU A 42 -9.67 1.63 21.96
C GLU A 42 -9.91 0.81 20.70
N ILE A 43 -9.13 -0.25 20.49
CA ILE A 43 -9.33 -1.17 19.37
C ILE A 43 -10.53 -2.07 19.69
N ASP A 44 -11.45 -2.18 18.75
CA ASP A 44 -12.43 -3.25 18.74
C ASP A 44 -11.81 -4.49 18.07
N TYR A 45 -11.17 -5.34 18.88
CA TYR A 45 -10.50 -6.56 18.40
C TYR A 45 -11.46 -7.56 17.73
N SER A 46 -12.76 -7.46 17.96
CA SER A 46 -13.75 -8.34 17.34
C SER A 46 -14.05 -7.99 15.88
N ARG A 47 -13.79 -6.74 15.48
CA ARG A 47 -14.08 -6.21 14.14
C ARG A 47 -12.82 -5.87 13.33
N THR A 48 -11.71 -5.66 14.03
CA THR A 48 -10.40 -5.36 13.43
C THR A 48 -9.83 -6.57 12.69
N THR A 49 -9.33 -6.36 11.48
CA THR A 49 -8.72 -7.42 10.65
C THR A 49 -7.18 -7.37 10.66
N VAL A 50 -6.60 -6.32 11.24
CA VAL A 50 -5.17 -6.18 11.50
C VAL A 50 -4.81 -6.98 12.76
N LYS A 51 -3.57 -7.49 12.84
CA LYS A 51 -3.10 -8.17 14.06
C LYS A 51 -3.10 -7.18 15.25
N PRO A 52 -3.53 -7.59 16.46
CA PRO A 52 -3.64 -6.72 17.63
C PRO A 52 -2.40 -5.86 17.90
N GLU A 53 -1.23 -6.49 17.99
CA GLU A 53 0.06 -5.83 18.29
C GLU A 53 0.39 -4.74 17.25
N LYS A 54 0.19 -5.05 15.95
CA LYS A 54 0.41 -4.09 14.87
C LYS A 54 -0.60 -2.94 14.91
N ALA A 55 -1.87 -3.24 15.20
CA ALA A 55 -2.91 -2.22 15.32
C ALA A 55 -2.64 -1.25 16.48
N GLU A 56 -2.17 -1.75 17.63
CA GLU A 56 -1.81 -0.93 18.79
C GLU A 56 -0.66 0.03 18.46
N GLN A 57 0.39 -0.49 17.83
CA GLN A 57 1.52 0.31 17.40
C GLN A 57 1.13 1.40 16.40
N LEU A 58 0.33 1.05 15.38
CA LEU A 58 -0.19 2.02 14.41
C LEU A 58 -1.01 3.11 15.09
N LEU A 59 -1.90 2.76 16.02
CA LEU A 59 -2.72 3.74 16.74
C LEU A 59 -1.92 4.66 17.66
N SER A 60 -0.85 4.14 18.29
CA SER A 60 0.04 4.96 19.12
C SER A 60 0.70 6.11 18.36
N ASP A 61 0.73 6.00 17.04
CA ASP A 61 1.40 6.93 16.14
C ASP A 61 0.43 7.88 15.41
N ILE A 62 -0.86 7.82 15.76
CA ILE A 62 -1.89 8.71 15.23
C ILE A 62 -2.08 9.92 16.14
N HIS A 63 -2.02 11.10 15.54
CA HIS A 63 -2.46 12.34 16.16
C HIS A 63 -3.92 12.63 15.81
N TRP A 64 -4.80 12.70 16.82
CA TRP A 64 -6.22 12.97 16.63
C TRP A 64 -6.52 14.46 16.65
N VAL A 65 -7.17 14.92 15.58
CA VAL A 65 -7.71 16.28 15.47
C VAL A 65 -9.22 16.19 15.44
N ILE A 66 -9.90 16.91 16.33
CA ILE A 66 -11.36 16.88 16.45
C ILE A 66 -11.84 18.32 16.51
N LYS A 67 -12.79 18.69 15.64
CA LYS A 67 -13.24 20.07 15.49
C LYS A 67 -14.71 20.13 15.11
N LYS A 68 -15.34 21.29 15.30
CA LYS A 68 -16.63 21.56 14.68
C LYS A 68 -16.46 21.93 13.21
N ARG A 69 -17.48 21.65 12.40
CA ARG A 69 -17.43 21.88 10.94
C ARG A 69 -17.15 23.33 10.55
N ASN A 70 -17.65 24.28 11.34
CA ASN A 70 -17.55 25.72 11.06
C ASN A 70 -16.46 26.43 11.87
N GLU A 71 -15.58 25.69 12.56
CA GLU A 71 -14.43 26.29 13.23
C GLU A 71 -13.36 26.70 12.20
N LYS A 72 -12.57 27.72 12.55
CA LYS A 72 -11.50 28.22 11.69
C LYS A 72 -10.55 27.08 11.30
N GLU A 73 -10.15 27.03 10.03
CA GLU A 73 -9.17 26.06 9.56
C GLU A 73 -7.85 26.21 10.35
N ASP A 74 -7.35 25.10 10.88
CA ASP A 74 -6.00 25.05 11.42
C ASP A 74 -5.10 24.30 10.45
N ILE A 75 -3.83 24.69 10.45
CA ILE A 75 -2.75 23.97 9.80
C ILE A 75 -2.41 22.75 10.66
N ILE A 76 -2.69 21.56 10.16
CA ILE A 76 -2.52 20.31 10.88
C ILE A 76 -1.54 19.37 10.18
N SER A 77 -1.06 18.37 10.92
CA SER A 77 -0.28 17.28 10.33
C SER A 77 -1.09 16.55 9.25
N PRO A 78 -0.41 15.88 8.31
CA PRO A 78 -1.07 15.19 7.21
C PRO A 78 -2.15 14.20 7.65
N ILE A 79 -3.34 14.28 7.03
CA ILE A 79 -4.53 13.50 7.36
C ILE A 79 -4.47 12.11 6.72
N ILE A 80 -4.32 11.05 7.51
CA ILE A 80 -4.46 9.66 7.02
C ILE A 80 -5.88 9.43 6.49
N THR A 81 -6.89 9.83 7.27
CA THR A 81 -8.32 9.74 6.92
C THR A 81 -9.16 10.66 7.83
N THR A 82 -10.38 10.96 7.40
CA THR A 82 -11.36 11.79 8.12
C THR A 82 -12.71 11.09 8.28
N TRP A 83 -13.48 11.56 9.27
CA TRP A 83 -14.87 11.19 9.47
C TRP A 83 -15.68 12.43 9.85
N GLU A 84 -16.84 12.59 9.21
CA GLU A 84 -17.83 13.60 9.57
C GLU A 84 -19.01 12.92 10.29
N GLN A 85 -19.28 13.30 11.53
CA GLN A 85 -20.42 12.82 12.31
C GLN A 85 -21.06 14.01 13.06
N ASP A 86 -22.35 14.23 12.83
CA ASP A 86 -23.10 15.41 13.28
C ASP A 86 -22.45 16.72 12.78
N ASP A 87 -22.11 17.64 13.69
CA ASP A 87 -21.37 18.89 13.44
C ASP A 87 -19.87 18.74 13.78
N THR A 88 -19.35 17.51 13.85
CA THR A 88 -17.95 17.22 14.24
C THR A 88 -17.18 16.58 13.08
N LEU A 89 -16.04 17.18 12.76
CA LEU A 89 -15.00 16.58 11.93
C LEU A 89 -13.95 15.93 12.82
N ILE A 90 -13.62 14.68 12.54
CA ILE A 90 -12.54 13.93 13.18
C ILE A 90 -11.53 13.59 12.11
N ALA A 91 -10.25 13.86 12.36
CA ALA A 91 -9.16 13.51 11.48
C ALA A 91 -8.10 12.70 12.25
N ALA A 92 -7.70 11.57 11.67
CA ALA A 92 -6.52 10.82 12.08
C ALA A 92 -5.33 11.37 11.29
N CYS A 93 -4.35 11.95 11.98
CA CYS A 93 -3.21 12.61 11.35
C CYS A 93 -1.91 11.88 11.66
N LEU A 94 -0.95 11.99 10.75
CA LEU A 94 0.41 11.49 10.93
C LEU A 94 1.12 12.23 12.07
N ASP A 95 1.99 11.51 12.79
CA ASP A 95 2.90 12.14 13.74
C ASP A 95 3.92 13.05 13.02
N LYS A 96 4.35 14.10 13.72
CA LYS A 96 5.34 15.06 13.22
C LYS A 96 6.70 14.44 12.87
N LYS A 97 7.02 13.26 13.42
CA LYS A 97 8.28 12.55 13.17
C LYS A 97 8.50 12.24 11.69
N TYR A 98 7.41 12.12 10.90
CA TYR A 98 7.48 11.83 9.48
C TYR A 98 7.91 13.01 8.60
N LYS A 99 8.05 14.22 9.19
CA LYS A 99 8.54 15.44 8.50
C LYS A 99 7.75 15.84 7.24
N VAL A 100 6.56 15.29 7.04
CA VAL A 100 5.66 15.68 5.97
C VAL A 100 5.04 17.03 6.32
N LYS A 101 4.97 17.94 5.35
CA LYS A 101 4.51 19.32 5.57
C LYS A 101 3.07 19.35 6.07
N LYS A 102 2.80 20.30 6.95
CA LYS A 102 1.46 20.59 7.45
C LYS A 102 0.70 21.46 6.45
N ALA A 103 -0.62 21.29 6.41
CA ALA A 103 -1.50 22.04 5.53
C ALA A 103 -2.86 22.23 6.18
N SER A 104 -3.71 23.07 5.59
CA SER A 104 -5.10 23.20 6.03
C SER A 104 -5.84 21.87 5.84
N ILE A 105 -6.95 21.68 6.56
CA ILE A 105 -7.78 20.49 6.39
C ILE A 105 -8.34 20.42 4.97
N ARG A 106 -8.76 21.57 4.44
CA ARG A 106 -9.38 21.67 3.13
C ARG A 106 -8.40 21.33 2.01
N GLU A 107 -7.19 21.89 2.05
CA GLU A 107 -6.10 21.57 1.12
C GLU A 107 -5.76 20.07 1.07
N GLN A 108 -6.03 19.34 2.15
CA GLN A 108 -5.73 17.91 2.25
C GLN A 108 -6.91 17.00 1.91
N ILE A 109 -8.15 17.50 1.96
CA ILE A 109 -9.37 16.74 1.63
C ILE A 109 -9.79 17.00 0.17
N ASP A 110 -9.74 18.25 -0.28
CA ASP A 110 -10.13 18.69 -1.63
C ASP A 110 -9.01 18.38 -2.64
N LEU A 111 -8.48 17.15 -2.63
CA LEU A 111 -7.48 16.68 -3.59
C LEU A 111 -8.04 16.51 -5.02
N THR A 112 -9.32 16.82 -5.22
CA THR A 112 -10.05 16.61 -6.46
C THR A 112 -10.32 17.91 -7.20
N GLU A 113 -9.83 17.93 -8.43
CA GLU A 113 -10.34 18.62 -9.62
C GLU A 113 -10.12 20.14 -9.72
N ASP A 114 -9.22 20.48 -10.64
CA ASP A 114 -8.99 21.78 -11.28
C ASP A 114 -8.51 22.95 -10.38
N ASP A 115 -7.42 23.56 -10.86
CA ASP A 115 -6.78 24.79 -10.40
C ASP A 115 -5.93 24.74 -9.12
N ALA A 116 -4.62 24.59 -9.35
CA ALA A 116 -3.56 25.37 -8.67
C ALA A 116 -3.42 25.27 -7.14
N LEU A 117 -4.00 24.28 -6.47
CA LEU A 117 -3.61 23.94 -5.11
C LEU A 117 -2.33 23.09 -5.18
N GLU A 118 -1.18 23.76 -5.05
CA GLU A 118 0.11 23.09 -4.80
C GLU A 118 -0.10 22.06 -3.69
N ILE A 119 -0.03 20.77 -4.05
CA ILE A 119 -0.09 19.71 -3.06
C ILE A 119 1.10 19.98 -2.14
N PRO A 120 0.88 20.24 -0.84
CA PRO A 120 1.91 20.85 -0.01
C PRO A 120 3.18 19.99 0.09
N ASP A 121 3.06 18.69 -0.19
CA ASP A 121 4.12 17.72 -0.10
C ASP A 121 3.91 16.53 -1.07
N ASN A 122 4.43 16.62 -2.31
CA ASN A 122 4.34 15.54 -3.31
C ASN A 122 4.93 14.21 -2.80
N ASP A 123 5.98 14.26 -1.97
CA ASP A 123 6.62 13.05 -1.42
C ASP A 123 5.64 12.21 -0.60
N ARG A 124 4.55 12.81 -0.10
CA ARG A 124 3.52 12.09 0.65
C ARG A 124 2.86 10.97 -0.15
N PHE A 125 2.80 11.10 -1.48
CA PHE A 125 2.23 10.06 -2.36
C PHE A 125 3.11 8.81 -2.43
N ILE A 126 4.38 8.89 -2.00
CA ILE A 126 5.25 7.72 -1.83
C ILE A 126 4.65 6.80 -0.79
N CYS A 127 4.35 7.30 0.40
CA CYS A 127 3.78 6.48 1.45
C CYS A 127 2.75 7.26 2.26
N TRP A 128 1.47 7.00 1.95
CA TRP A 128 0.35 7.73 2.55
C TRP A 128 0.28 7.61 4.08
N TRP A 129 0.56 6.41 4.58
CA TRP A 129 0.68 6.11 6.00
C TRP A 129 1.94 5.27 6.25
N PRO A 130 3.05 5.85 6.73
CA PRO A 130 4.32 5.11 6.92
C PRO A 130 4.25 4.03 8.01
N ASP A 131 5.08 2.98 7.86
CA ASP A 131 5.24 1.94 8.88
C ASP A 131 6.12 2.45 10.04
N PRO A 132 5.57 2.56 11.28
CA PRO A 132 6.33 3.05 12.43
C PRO A 132 7.56 2.20 12.77
N GLU A 133 7.53 0.88 12.52
CA GLU A 133 8.66 -0.01 12.80
C GLU A 133 9.85 0.33 11.92
N ILE A 134 9.62 0.40 10.62
CA ILE A 134 10.66 0.68 9.63
C ILE A 134 11.23 2.08 9.83
N TRP A 135 10.36 3.07 10.06
CA TRP A 135 10.81 4.43 10.32
C TRP A 135 11.77 4.50 11.51
N ASN A 136 11.39 3.87 12.62
CA ASN A 136 12.21 3.86 13.84
C ASN A 136 13.51 3.06 13.65
N GLU A 137 13.48 1.97 12.88
CA GLU A 137 14.67 1.18 12.55
C GLU A 137 15.68 2.02 11.76
N LEU A 138 15.23 2.71 10.71
CA LEU A 138 16.05 3.60 9.90
C LEU A 138 16.59 4.80 10.68
N GLU A 139 15.78 5.42 11.55
CA GLU A 139 16.28 6.42 12.50
C GLU A 139 17.37 5.89 13.43
N GLY A 140 17.28 4.60 13.80
CA GLY A 140 18.32 3.90 14.55
C GLY A 140 19.62 3.83 13.77
N TYR A 141 19.59 3.41 12.50
CA TYR A 141 20.78 3.31 11.66
C TYR A 141 21.45 4.67 11.41
N LEU A 142 20.67 5.74 11.18
CA LEU A 142 21.23 7.09 11.00
C LEU A 142 22.01 7.61 12.21
N LYS A 143 21.68 7.14 13.42
CA LYS A 143 22.42 7.49 14.63
C LYS A 143 23.77 6.78 14.73
N MET A 144 23.95 5.68 14.00
CA MET A 144 25.16 4.85 14.06
C MET A 144 26.20 5.26 13.02
N ALA A 145 25.77 5.64 11.81
CA ALA A 145 26.66 6.04 10.72
C ALA A 145 25.99 7.06 9.80
N PRO A 146 26.76 7.96 9.15
CA PRO A 146 26.23 8.79 8.09
C PRO A 146 25.85 7.89 6.90
N VAL A 147 24.57 7.93 6.52
CA VAL A 147 24.04 7.24 5.34
C VAL A 147 23.76 8.30 4.28
N THR A 148 24.37 8.18 3.11
CA THR A 148 24.21 9.12 2.00
C THR A 148 23.29 8.59 0.90
N GLU A 149 23.11 7.27 0.82
CA GLU A 149 22.26 6.58 -0.14
C GLU A 149 21.56 5.40 0.52
N ILE A 150 20.31 5.13 0.13
CA ILE A 150 19.54 3.92 0.47
C ILE A 150 19.19 3.21 -0.84
N THR A 151 19.75 2.01 -1.03
CA THR A 151 19.37 1.11 -2.14
C THR A 151 18.18 0.24 -1.71
N LEU A 152 17.08 0.30 -2.48
CA LEU A 152 15.83 -0.41 -2.21
C LEU A 152 15.55 -1.46 -3.30
N PRO A 153 15.68 -2.76 -3.01
CA PRO A 153 15.36 -3.80 -3.97
C PRO A 153 13.85 -3.95 -4.13
N PHE A 154 13.34 -3.57 -5.31
CA PHE A 154 11.96 -3.73 -5.73
C PHE A 154 11.77 -5.09 -6.43
N PHE A 155 11.00 -5.97 -5.81
CA PHE A 155 10.54 -7.22 -6.40
C PHE A 155 9.09 -7.01 -6.85
N THR A 156 8.78 -7.39 -8.09
CA THR A 156 7.39 -7.49 -8.54
C THR A 156 6.63 -8.56 -7.72
N PHE A 157 5.31 -8.61 -7.84
CA PHE A 157 4.50 -9.59 -7.10
C PHE A 157 4.98 -11.03 -7.33
N ASN A 158 5.31 -11.37 -8.58
CA ASN A 158 5.76 -12.70 -8.96
C ASN A 158 7.18 -12.98 -8.44
N GLU A 159 8.12 -12.05 -8.62
CA GLU A 159 9.49 -12.21 -8.13
C GLU A 159 9.56 -12.30 -6.61
N PHE A 160 8.77 -11.48 -5.89
CA PHE A 160 8.73 -11.50 -4.43
C PHE A 160 8.35 -12.88 -3.89
N HIS A 161 7.37 -13.53 -4.52
CA HIS A 161 6.88 -14.83 -4.11
C HIS A 161 7.74 -16.02 -4.56
N LYS A 162 8.76 -15.80 -5.41
CA LYS A 162 9.78 -16.80 -5.76
C LYS A 162 10.94 -16.85 -4.77
N ARG A 163 11.06 -15.88 -3.85
CA ARG A 163 12.16 -15.83 -2.89
C ARG A 163 12.09 -17.02 -1.90
N PRO A 164 13.17 -17.80 -1.70
CA PRO A 164 13.18 -18.93 -0.77
C PRO A 164 12.66 -18.66 0.65
N ASP A 165 12.96 -17.50 1.25
CA ASP A 165 12.47 -17.13 2.58
C ASP A 165 10.93 -16.95 2.59
N ILE A 166 10.38 -16.34 1.53
CA ILE A 166 8.95 -16.13 1.34
C ILE A 166 8.24 -17.44 0.97
N GLU A 167 8.85 -18.29 0.15
CA GLU A 167 8.32 -19.60 -0.19
C GLU A 167 8.22 -20.51 1.05
N ALA A 168 9.26 -20.50 1.90
CA ALA A 168 9.26 -21.26 3.15
C ALA A 168 8.16 -20.80 4.12
N ASP A 169 8.00 -19.48 4.32
CA ASP A 169 6.93 -18.93 5.17
C ASP A 169 5.54 -19.23 4.58
N THR A 170 5.40 -19.16 3.26
CA THR A 170 4.15 -19.51 2.55
C THR A 170 3.81 -21.00 2.70
N ALA A 171 4.80 -21.89 2.58
CA ALA A 171 4.61 -23.33 2.76
C ALA A 171 4.18 -23.68 4.20
N ALA A 172 4.82 -23.08 5.20
CA ALA A 172 4.44 -23.25 6.60
C ALA A 172 3.01 -22.75 6.89
N PHE A 173 2.60 -21.65 6.25
CA PHE A 173 1.21 -21.19 6.31
C PHE A 173 0.23 -22.17 5.66
N ILE A 174 0.56 -22.70 4.48
CA ILE A 174 -0.29 -23.66 3.76
C ILE A 174 -0.53 -24.91 4.62
N GLU A 175 0.51 -25.49 5.20
CA GLU A 175 0.41 -26.66 6.07
C GLU A 175 -0.54 -26.40 7.26
N LYS A 176 -0.38 -25.25 7.92
CA LYS A 176 -1.23 -24.83 9.04
C LYS A 176 -2.71 -24.67 8.65
N ILE A 177 -3.00 -24.20 7.43
CA ILE A 177 -4.37 -24.02 6.96
C ILE A 177 -4.98 -25.34 6.52
N GLN A 178 -4.24 -26.19 5.81
CA GLN A 178 -4.70 -27.52 5.40
C GLN A 178 -5.04 -28.40 6.62
N ALA A 179 -4.35 -28.23 7.74
CA ALA A 179 -4.68 -28.90 8.99
C ALA A 179 -6.01 -28.44 9.63
N LYS A 180 -6.56 -27.28 9.25
CA LYS A 180 -7.73 -26.64 9.89
C LYS A 180 -8.94 -26.48 8.97
N GLU A 181 -8.73 -26.56 7.66
CA GLU A 181 -9.74 -26.30 6.65
C GLU A 181 -9.74 -27.44 5.64
N SER A 182 -10.90 -28.02 5.36
CA SER A 182 -11.04 -29.12 4.39
C SER A 182 -11.56 -28.66 3.03
N SER A 183 -12.10 -27.44 2.92
CA SER A 183 -12.59 -26.90 1.65
C SER A 183 -11.45 -26.34 0.80
N ALA A 184 -11.20 -26.97 -0.35
CA ALA A 184 -10.18 -26.52 -1.32
C ALA A 184 -10.34 -25.04 -1.70
N LYS A 185 -11.56 -24.60 -2.03
CA LYS A 185 -11.85 -23.19 -2.37
C LYS A 185 -11.50 -22.23 -1.21
N LYS A 186 -11.77 -22.61 0.04
CA LYS A 186 -11.42 -21.78 1.20
C LYS A 186 -9.92 -21.77 1.46
N ILE A 187 -9.23 -22.90 1.29
CA ILE A 187 -7.77 -22.99 1.39
C ILE A 187 -7.13 -22.06 0.36
N GLU A 188 -7.55 -22.17 -0.90
CA GLU A 188 -7.05 -21.35 -2.00
C GLU A 188 -7.27 -19.85 -1.72
N ASN A 189 -8.48 -19.46 -1.30
CA ASN A 189 -8.76 -18.06 -0.97
C ASN A 189 -7.88 -17.54 0.19
N LYS A 190 -7.65 -18.36 1.23
CA LYS A 190 -6.77 -18.01 2.36
C LYS A 190 -5.31 -17.87 1.91
N ILE A 191 -4.84 -18.68 0.97
CA ILE A 191 -3.50 -18.56 0.39
C ILE A 191 -3.38 -17.26 -0.40
N LYS A 192 -4.37 -16.92 -1.24
CA LYS A 192 -4.40 -15.65 -2.00
C LYS A 192 -4.39 -14.43 -1.07
N GLU A 193 -5.18 -14.46 0.00
CA GLU A 193 -5.20 -13.42 1.03
C GLU A 193 -3.86 -13.29 1.77
N TYR A 194 -3.22 -14.41 2.10
CA TYR A 194 -1.92 -14.41 2.75
C TYR A 194 -0.83 -13.82 1.85
N LYS A 195 -0.73 -14.29 0.60
CA LYS A 195 0.24 -13.81 -0.39
C LYS A 195 0.10 -12.31 -0.63
N SER A 196 -1.12 -11.87 -0.95
CA SER A 196 -1.41 -10.45 -1.17
C SER A 196 -1.10 -9.57 0.04
N ARG A 197 -1.42 -10.01 1.26
CA ARG A 197 -1.08 -9.27 2.47
C ARG A 197 0.43 -9.16 2.66
N LYS A 198 1.17 -10.26 2.48
CA LYS A 198 2.63 -10.27 2.60
C LYS A 198 3.29 -9.32 1.61
N TYR A 199 2.81 -9.29 0.37
CA TYR A 199 3.32 -8.36 -0.63
C TYR A 199 2.97 -6.90 -0.30
N ALA A 200 1.74 -6.63 0.17
CA ALA A 200 1.37 -5.28 0.61
C ALA A 200 2.20 -4.80 1.80
N GLU A 201 2.49 -5.68 2.78
CA GLU A 201 3.39 -5.40 3.90
C GLU A 201 4.81 -5.09 3.39
N TYR A 202 5.30 -5.84 2.41
CA TYR A 202 6.59 -5.58 1.78
C TYR A 202 6.65 -4.21 1.09
N LEU A 203 5.67 -3.89 0.22
CA LEU A 203 5.63 -2.59 -0.45
C LEU A 203 5.47 -1.44 0.52
N HIS A 204 4.64 -1.60 1.55
CA HIS A 204 4.47 -0.59 2.60
C HIS A 204 5.80 -0.26 3.27
N ARG A 205 6.62 -1.27 3.58
CA ARG A 205 7.95 -1.09 4.17
C ARG A 205 8.92 -0.43 3.20
N LEU A 206 8.94 -0.85 1.93
CA LEU A 206 9.79 -0.28 0.89
C LEU A 206 9.45 1.21 0.65
N LYS A 207 8.17 1.55 0.50
CA LYS A 207 7.70 2.93 0.34
C LYS A 207 7.96 3.77 1.59
N THR A 208 7.86 3.19 2.78
CA THR A 208 8.25 3.88 4.03
C THR A 208 9.74 4.23 4.02
N ALA A 209 10.61 3.31 3.57
CA ALA A 209 12.04 3.56 3.47
C ALA A 209 12.39 4.62 2.41
N ALA A 210 11.71 4.60 1.25
CA ALA A 210 11.87 5.62 0.21
C ALA A 210 11.49 7.01 0.73
N LEU A 211 10.31 7.14 1.35
CA LEU A 211 9.88 8.40 1.98
C LEU A 211 10.88 8.85 3.06
N PHE A 212 11.37 7.92 3.88
CA PHE A 212 12.36 8.23 4.90
C PHE A 212 13.64 8.83 4.31
N GLY A 213 14.18 8.23 3.24
CA GLY A 213 15.38 8.74 2.58
C GLY A 213 15.20 10.17 2.10
N ILE A 214 14.13 10.42 1.34
CA ILE A 214 13.79 11.75 0.81
C ILE A 214 13.62 12.78 1.93
N LYS A 215 12.88 12.45 3.01
CA LYS A 215 12.68 13.37 4.15
C LYS A 215 13.92 13.62 5.00
N ASN A 216 14.99 12.86 4.78
CA ASN A 216 16.26 13.03 5.46
C ASN A 216 17.38 13.50 4.51
N ASN A 217 17.06 13.89 3.27
CA ASN A 217 18.03 14.26 2.23
C ASN A 217 19.07 13.16 1.97
N ILE A 218 18.62 11.91 1.97
CA ILE A 218 19.41 10.73 1.63
C ILE A 218 18.99 10.31 0.24
N ASP A 219 19.96 10.02 -0.63
CA ASP A 219 19.66 9.56 -1.97
C ASP A 219 18.91 8.21 -1.93
N VAL A 220 17.89 8.05 -2.77
CA VAL A 220 17.06 6.84 -2.79
C VAL A 220 17.17 6.22 -4.17
N LYS A 221 17.81 5.06 -4.22
CA LYS A 221 17.96 4.27 -5.44
C LYS A 221 17.07 3.04 -5.36
N VAL A 222 16.04 2.98 -6.20
CA VAL A 222 15.26 1.75 -6.36
C VAL A 222 15.92 0.88 -7.43
N THR A 223 16.09 -0.41 -7.13
CA THR A 223 16.66 -1.39 -8.07
C THR A 223 15.64 -2.46 -8.40
N LEU A 224 15.56 -2.89 -9.66
CA LEU A 224 14.65 -3.95 -10.10
C LEU A 224 15.25 -5.31 -9.77
N ALA A 225 14.73 -5.94 -8.72
CA ALA A 225 15.29 -7.16 -8.15
C ALA A 225 14.84 -8.43 -8.89
N SER A 226 15.78 -9.34 -9.08
CA SER A 226 15.57 -10.66 -9.69
C SER A 226 15.98 -11.76 -8.71
N VAL A 227 15.10 -12.75 -8.48
CA VAL A 227 15.43 -13.88 -7.60
C VAL A 227 16.59 -14.69 -8.17
N GLU A 228 16.63 -14.88 -9.48
CA GLU A 228 17.69 -15.64 -10.15
C GLU A 228 19.07 -15.01 -9.90
N GLU A 229 19.20 -13.70 -10.18
CA GLU A 229 20.45 -12.96 -9.97
C GLU A 229 20.87 -12.94 -8.48
N ALA A 230 19.90 -12.81 -7.57
CA ALA A 230 20.15 -12.84 -6.13
C ALA A 230 20.72 -14.20 -5.68
N LEU A 231 20.19 -15.31 -6.20
CA LEU A 231 20.65 -16.65 -5.86
C LEU A 231 22.06 -16.92 -6.39
N GLU A 232 22.39 -16.40 -7.57
CA GLU A 232 23.76 -16.44 -8.08
C GLU A 232 24.73 -15.66 -7.18
N PHE A 233 24.33 -14.46 -6.75
CA PHE A 233 25.07 -13.65 -5.80
C PHE A 233 25.28 -14.38 -4.46
N PHE A 234 24.21 -14.95 -3.87
CA PHE A 234 24.31 -15.68 -2.59
C PHE A 234 25.22 -16.89 -2.69
N LYS A 235 25.18 -17.62 -3.80
CA LYS A 235 26.09 -18.75 -4.04
C LYS A 235 27.55 -18.30 -4.11
N ARG A 236 27.83 -17.17 -4.77
CA ARG A 236 29.18 -16.61 -4.90
C ARG A 236 29.72 -16.11 -3.55
N GLU A 237 28.90 -15.35 -2.82
CA GLU A 237 29.27 -14.72 -1.54
C GLU A 237 29.04 -15.64 -0.32
N LYS A 238 28.56 -16.88 -0.54
CA LYS A 238 28.24 -17.87 0.51
C LYS A 238 27.24 -17.34 1.54
N MET A 239 26.21 -16.65 1.08
CA MET A 239 25.14 -16.10 1.90
C MET A 239 23.94 -17.05 1.97
N ASP A 240 23.15 -16.93 3.03
CA ASP A 240 21.95 -17.76 3.23
C ASP A 240 20.74 -17.13 2.53
N PRO A 241 20.09 -17.79 1.53
CA PRO A 241 18.90 -17.28 0.87
C PRO A 241 17.66 -17.20 1.79
N LEU A 242 17.70 -17.81 2.98
CA LEU A 242 16.64 -17.71 3.98
C LEU A 242 16.81 -16.50 4.92
N SER A 243 17.93 -15.78 4.83
CA SER A 243 18.21 -14.62 5.67
C SER A 243 17.76 -13.32 5.02
N SER A 244 17.01 -12.50 5.76
CA SER A 244 16.60 -11.16 5.32
C SER A 244 17.79 -10.24 5.04
N THR A 245 18.90 -10.41 5.76
CA THR A 245 20.13 -9.62 5.55
C THR A 245 20.80 -9.93 4.21
N SER A 246 20.70 -11.16 3.72
CA SER A 246 21.21 -11.53 2.38
C SER A 246 20.45 -10.76 1.30
N TRP A 247 19.12 -10.73 1.38
CA TRP A 247 18.28 -10.00 0.43
C TRP A 247 18.54 -8.49 0.42
N ALA A 248 18.83 -7.90 1.58
CA ALA A 248 19.24 -6.50 1.64
C ALA A 248 20.61 -6.28 0.98
N ALA A 249 21.58 -7.19 1.20
CA ALA A 249 22.91 -7.09 0.60
C ALA A 249 22.92 -7.30 -0.93
N ALA A 250 21.95 -8.06 -1.46
CA ALA A 250 21.80 -8.23 -2.90
C ALA A 250 21.28 -6.96 -3.62
N ALA A 251 20.78 -5.95 -2.90
CA ALA A 251 20.22 -4.76 -3.51
C ALA A 251 21.18 -4.09 -4.51
N ASP A 252 22.48 -4.08 -4.19
CA ASP A 252 23.50 -3.43 -5.02
C ASP A 252 23.90 -4.21 -6.27
N VAL A 253 23.45 -5.48 -6.42
CA VAL A 253 23.74 -6.27 -7.64
C VAL A 253 22.73 -6.02 -8.75
N PHE A 254 21.54 -5.52 -8.40
CA PHE A 254 20.44 -5.34 -9.34
C PHE A 254 20.60 -4.05 -10.15
N PRO A 255 20.09 -4.02 -11.39
CA PRO A 255 20.02 -2.77 -12.15
C PRO A 255 19.08 -1.77 -11.46
N SER A 256 19.34 -0.48 -11.65
CA SER A 256 18.38 0.56 -11.27
C SER A 256 17.03 0.28 -11.95
N MET A 257 15.95 0.45 -11.20
CA MET A 257 14.60 0.39 -11.75
C MET A 257 14.37 1.67 -12.57
N GLU A 258 13.85 1.53 -13.79
CA GLU A 258 13.35 2.66 -14.58
C GLU A 258 12.11 3.27 -13.91
N GLU A 259 11.47 4.25 -14.55
CA GLU A 259 10.25 4.91 -14.06
C GLU A 259 9.09 3.92 -13.86
N TYR A 260 9.03 2.90 -14.73
CA TYR A 260 8.11 1.77 -14.61
C TYR A 260 8.72 0.49 -15.21
N VAL A 261 8.12 -0.66 -14.90
CA VAL A 261 8.44 -1.95 -15.53
C VAL A 261 7.18 -2.68 -15.93
N VAL A 262 7.18 -3.32 -17.10
CA VAL A 262 6.05 -4.08 -17.62
C VAL A 262 6.30 -5.57 -17.45
N GLU A 263 5.38 -6.25 -16.78
CA GLU A 263 5.32 -7.71 -16.70
C GLU A 263 4.18 -8.24 -17.56
N GLU A 264 4.49 -9.08 -18.53
CA GLU A 264 3.50 -9.73 -19.39
C GLU A 264 3.29 -11.21 -19.00
N GLY A 265 2.03 -11.62 -18.94
CA GLY A 265 1.63 -13.02 -18.79
C GLY A 265 0.67 -13.44 -19.89
N VAL A 266 1.02 -14.48 -20.65
CA VAL A 266 0.11 -15.12 -21.61
C VAL A 266 -0.85 -16.03 -20.85
N ILE A 267 -2.16 -15.78 -20.99
CA ILE A 267 -3.22 -16.60 -20.39
C ILE A 267 -3.66 -17.69 -21.39
N GLU A 268 -4.04 -17.27 -22.60
CA GLU A 268 -4.45 -18.16 -23.69
C GLU A 268 -3.86 -17.68 -25.02
N PRO A 269 -3.44 -18.61 -25.91
CA PRO A 269 -2.97 -18.22 -27.24
C PRO A 269 -4.12 -17.65 -28.08
N ILE A 270 -3.84 -16.60 -28.85
CA ILE A 270 -4.79 -16.01 -29.80
C ILE A 270 -5.10 -17.04 -30.89
N ARG A 271 -6.38 -17.36 -31.07
CA ARG A 271 -6.84 -18.34 -32.07
C ARG A 271 -7.53 -17.70 -33.28
N SER A 272 -7.84 -16.41 -33.21
CA SER A 272 -8.49 -15.64 -34.27
C SER A 272 -8.08 -14.17 -34.19
N MET A 273 -8.11 -13.48 -35.34
CA MET A 273 -7.97 -12.02 -35.45
C MET A 273 -9.29 -11.34 -35.06
N SER A 274 -9.77 -11.56 -33.83
CA SER A 274 -10.92 -10.85 -33.28
C SER A 274 -10.51 -9.48 -32.76
N SER A 275 -11.47 -8.54 -32.66
CA SER A 275 -11.25 -7.27 -31.98
C SER A 275 -10.88 -7.52 -30.53
N LEU A 276 -9.87 -6.78 -30.05
CA LEU A 276 -9.38 -6.90 -28.69
C LEU A 276 -10.02 -5.83 -27.82
N SER A 277 -10.47 -6.24 -26.64
CA SER A 277 -10.90 -5.32 -25.58
C SER A 277 -10.02 -5.49 -24.35
N ALA A 278 -9.92 -4.45 -23.52
CA ALA A 278 -9.16 -4.52 -22.29
C ALA A 278 -9.94 -3.95 -21.10
N VAL A 279 -9.69 -4.53 -19.93
CA VAL A 279 -10.10 -3.95 -18.66
C VAL A 279 -8.86 -3.53 -17.88
N VAL A 280 -8.84 -2.27 -17.45
CA VAL A 280 -7.73 -1.63 -16.77
C VAL A 280 -8.09 -1.39 -15.30
N TYR A 281 -7.20 -1.81 -14.41
CA TYR A 281 -7.37 -1.69 -12.97
C TYR A 281 -6.13 -1.05 -12.34
N GLY A 282 -6.32 0.01 -11.55
CA GLY A 282 -5.29 0.44 -10.61
C GLY A 282 -5.16 -0.56 -9.47
N ILE A 283 -3.93 -0.81 -9.01
CA ILE A 283 -3.63 -1.67 -7.87
C ILE A 283 -2.83 -0.86 -6.86
N SER A 284 -3.22 -0.96 -5.59
CA SER A 284 -2.55 -0.27 -4.51
C SER A 284 -2.42 -1.14 -3.27
N TYR A 285 -1.35 -0.94 -2.51
CA TYR A 285 -1.14 -1.48 -1.18
C TYR A 285 -2.16 -0.88 -0.19
N MET A 286 -2.73 0.29 -0.48
CA MET A 286 -3.77 0.96 0.31
C MET A 286 -4.92 1.49 -0.57
N PRO A 287 -5.73 0.60 -1.18
CA PRO A 287 -6.65 0.94 -2.27
C PRO A 287 -7.76 1.94 -1.92
N LYS A 288 -8.06 2.14 -0.63
CA LYS A 288 -9.13 3.06 -0.20
C LYS A 288 -8.66 4.48 0.11
N ILE A 289 -7.35 4.71 0.22
CA ILE A 289 -6.81 5.98 0.71
C ILE A 289 -5.60 6.49 -0.05
N ASN A 290 -4.78 5.62 -0.64
CA ASN A 290 -3.64 6.07 -1.42
C ASN A 290 -4.16 6.53 -2.79
N PRO A 291 -3.92 7.79 -3.19
CA PRO A 291 -4.48 8.33 -4.42
C PRO A 291 -3.65 8.02 -5.67
N VAL A 292 -2.50 7.36 -5.52
CA VAL A 292 -1.69 6.87 -6.65
C VAL A 292 -1.64 5.34 -6.68
N PRO A 293 -1.69 4.72 -7.87
CA PRO A 293 -1.50 3.28 -8.00
C PRO A 293 -0.03 2.90 -7.75
N ASP A 294 0.20 1.71 -7.19
CA ASP A 294 1.55 1.10 -7.20
C ASP A 294 1.78 0.31 -8.50
N ALA A 295 0.69 -0.16 -9.11
CA ALA A 295 0.71 -0.83 -10.40
C ALA A 295 -0.62 -0.64 -11.13
N VAL A 296 -0.59 -0.80 -12.44
CA VAL A 296 -1.79 -0.93 -13.26
C VAL A 296 -1.81 -2.30 -13.88
N ARG A 297 -2.95 -2.98 -13.78
CA ARG A 297 -3.18 -4.27 -14.41
C ARG A 297 -4.11 -4.10 -15.60
N ILE A 298 -3.70 -4.63 -16.73
CA ILE A 298 -4.46 -4.68 -17.97
C ILE A 298 -4.76 -6.15 -18.27
N ILE A 299 -6.05 -6.50 -18.34
CA ILE A 299 -6.48 -7.81 -18.81
C ILE A 299 -7.08 -7.63 -20.21
N THR A 300 -6.43 -8.21 -21.20
CA THR A 300 -6.86 -8.15 -22.60
C THR A 300 -7.72 -9.37 -22.92
N TYR A 301 -8.79 -9.15 -23.68
CA TYR A 301 -9.77 -10.15 -24.06
C TYR A 301 -9.90 -10.26 -25.59
N ALA A 302 -10.04 -11.48 -26.08
CA ALA A 302 -10.51 -11.79 -27.43
C ALA A 302 -11.82 -12.59 -27.32
N ASP A 303 -12.90 -12.13 -27.96
CA ASP A 303 -14.21 -12.78 -27.91
C ASP A 303 -14.69 -13.13 -26.47
N LYS A 304 -14.47 -12.20 -25.54
CA LYS A 304 -14.76 -12.33 -24.09
C LYS A 304 -13.90 -13.36 -23.34
N ARG A 305 -12.82 -13.87 -23.93
CA ARG A 305 -11.85 -14.73 -23.25
C ARG A 305 -10.58 -13.96 -22.93
N PRO A 306 -10.07 -14.01 -21.68
CA PRO A 306 -8.84 -13.32 -21.33
C PRO A 306 -7.64 -14.00 -22.02
N ILE A 307 -6.81 -13.22 -22.71
CA ILE A 307 -5.66 -13.70 -23.50
C ILE A 307 -4.31 -13.25 -22.92
N PHE A 308 -4.24 -12.01 -22.43
CA PHE A 308 -3.03 -11.44 -21.82
C PHE A 308 -3.36 -10.83 -20.45
N ASN A 309 -2.37 -10.87 -19.58
CA ASN A 309 -2.33 -10.17 -18.32
C ASN A 309 -1.05 -9.34 -18.28
N THR A 310 -1.17 -8.04 -18.51
CA THR A 310 -0.07 -7.10 -18.37
C THR A 310 -0.17 -6.41 -17.02
N VAL A 311 0.96 -6.28 -16.32
CA VAL A 311 1.07 -5.49 -15.10
C VAL A 311 2.18 -4.48 -15.28
N ILE A 312 1.82 -3.20 -15.22
CA ILE A 312 2.75 -2.07 -15.24
C ILE A 312 3.01 -1.69 -13.79
N TRP A 313 4.24 -1.88 -13.32
CA TRP A 313 4.67 -1.50 -11.98
C TRP A 313 5.36 -0.15 -12.02
N PHE A 314 4.91 0.79 -11.19
CA PHE A 314 5.57 2.09 -11.08
C PHE A 314 6.72 2.04 -10.09
N ASN A 315 7.76 2.81 -10.35
CA ASN A 315 8.87 2.97 -9.42
C ASN A 315 8.37 3.59 -8.11
N PRO A 316 8.51 2.92 -6.95
CA PRO A 316 7.93 3.40 -5.70
C PRO A 316 8.49 4.73 -5.18
N ALA A 317 9.63 5.19 -5.69
CA ALA A 317 10.22 6.48 -5.36
C ALA A 317 9.84 7.59 -6.36
N ASP A 318 9.30 7.23 -7.53
CA ASP A 318 8.91 8.17 -8.58
C ASP A 318 7.39 8.34 -8.63
N ILE A 319 6.94 9.45 -8.04
CA ILE A 319 5.53 9.80 -7.96
C ILE A 319 5.02 10.49 -9.21
N GLU A 320 5.87 11.21 -9.92
CA GLU A 320 5.49 11.98 -11.10
C GLU A 320 4.97 11.02 -12.17
N THR A 321 5.71 9.95 -12.44
CA THR A 321 5.29 8.88 -13.36
C THR A 321 3.96 8.25 -12.94
N ALA A 322 3.81 7.86 -11.68
CA ALA A 322 2.58 7.18 -11.21
C ALA A 322 1.34 8.10 -11.25
N LYS A 323 1.52 9.40 -11.03
CA LYS A 323 0.43 10.38 -10.89
C LYS A 323 0.07 11.06 -12.20
N GLU A 324 1.06 11.47 -12.98
CA GLU A 324 0.90 12.41 -14.10
C GLU A 324 1.07 11.70 -15.45
N GLU A 325 1.93 10.67 -15.52
CA GLU A 325 2.21 9.96 -16.78
C GLU A 325 1.47 8.64 -16.93
N SER A 326 0.90 8.11 -15.84
CA SER A 326 0.29 6.77 -15.82
C SER A 326 -0.79 6.59 -16.89
N SER A 327 -1.60 7.60 -17.17
CA SER A 327 -2.60 7.52 -18.25
C SER A 327 -1.98 7.36 -19.62
N GLN A 328 -0.90 8.09 -19.93
CA GLN A 328 -0.22 7.98 -21.21
C GLN A 328 0.46 6.61 -21.35
N ILE A 329 1.17 6.15 -20.31
CA ILE A 329 1.83 4.84 -20.27
C ILE A 329 0.82 3.70 -20.51
N ILE A 330 -0.37 3.80 -19.90
CA ILE A 330 -1.45 2.83 -20.11
C ILE A 330 -1.92 2.84 -21.56
N MET A 331 -2.15 4.02 -22.14
CA MET A 331 -2.66 4.14 -23.51
C MET A 331 -1.63 3.63 -24.54
N ASP A 332 -0.35 3.96 -24.36
CA ASP A 332 0.72 3.45 -25.23
C ASP A 332 0.81 1.92 -25.19
N GLU A 333 0.62 1.33 -24.02
CA GLU A 333 0.62 -0.12 -23.84
C GLU A 333 -0.62 -0.79 -24.47
N LEU A 334 -1.80 -0.16 -24.36
CA LEU A 334 -3.03 -0.62 -25.00
C LEU A 334 -2.94 -0.54 -26.53
N ASP A 335 -2.36 0.54 -27.05
CA ASP A 335 -2.12 0.73 -28.48
C ASP A 335 -1.13 -0.31 -29.02
N ARG A 336 -0.04 -0.58 -28.29
CA ARG A 336 0.92 -1.64 -28.61
C ARG A 336 0.27 -3.02 -28.67
N LEU A 337 -0.68 -3.29 -27.77
CA LEU A 337 -1.45 -4.54 -27.73
C LEU A 337 -2.55 -4.61 -28.81
N GLY A 338 -2.84 -3.51 -29.51
CA GLY A 338 -3.89 -3.44 -30.53
C GLY A 338 -5.30 -3.51 -29.95
N VAL A 339 -5.52 -2.94 -28.77
CA VAL A 339 -6.82 -2.89 -28.10
C VAL A 339 -7.71 -1.82 -28.74
N GLU A 340 -8.96 -2.18 -29.05
CA GLU A 340 -9.94 -1.27 -29.68
C GLU A 340 -10.98 -0.74 -28.67
N GLU A 341 -11.29 -1.52 -27.62
CA GLU A 341 -12.27 -1.16 -26.59
C GLU A 341 -11.65 -1.22 -25.19
N ILE A 342 -11.76 -0.14 -24.42
CA ILE A 342 -11.10 -0.01 -23.11
C ILE A 342 -12.15 0.27 -22.04
N TYR A 343 -12.07 -0.47 -20.94
CA TYR A 343 -12.90 -0.28 -19.75
C TYR A 343 -12.00 0.04 -18.55
N PHE A 344 -12.17 1.23 -17.97
CA PHE A 344 -11.47 1.64 -16.76
C PHE A 344 -12.33 1.34 -15.53
N GLU A 345 -11.73 0.67 -14.54
CA GLU A 345 -12.29 0.59 -13.20
C GLU A 345 -11.87 1.83 -12.39
N GLU A 346 -12.85 2.57 -11.86
CA GLU A 346 -12.60 3.81 -11.11
C GLU A 346 -11.91 3.57 -9.76
N SER A 347 -11.98 2.35 -9.23
CA SER A 347 -11.47 2.00 -7.90
C SER A 347 -10.17 1.21 -7.94
N PHE A 348 -9.26 1.53 -7.02
CA PHE A 348 -8.04 0.73 -6.85
C PHE A 348 -8.36 -0.61 -6.21
N LEU A 349 -7.74 -1.66 -6.74
CA LEU A 349 -7.84 -3.01 -6.23
C LEU A 349 -6.65 -3.35 -5.32
N SER A 350 -6.86 -4.35 -4.46
CA SER A 350 -5.80 -4.92 -3.64
C SER A 350 -4.98 -5.98 -4.41
N PHE A 351 -3.77 -6.30 -3.96
CA PHE A 351 -2.92 -7.35 -4.59
C PHE A 351 -3.52 -8.76 -4.61
N LYS A 352 -4.65 -8.99 -3.93
CA LYS A 352 -5.39 -10.26 -4.03
C LYS A 352 -5.76 -10.60 -5.48
N THR A 353 -5.95 -9.60 -6.33
CA THR A 353 -6.28 -9.78 -7.76
C THR A 353 -5.11 -10.39 -8.55
N LEU A 354 -3.86 -10.08 -8.19
CA LEU A 354 -2.67 -10.67 -8.79
C LEU A 354 -2.46 -12.12 -8.30
N ALA A 355 -2.74 -12.38 -7.03
CA ALA A 355 -2.68 -13.72 -6.45
C ALA A 355 -3.67 -14.71 -7.10
N ALA A 356 -4.71 -14.22 -7.79
CA ALA A 356 -5.66 -15.06 -8.51
C ALA A 356 -5.14 -15.61 -9.84
N SER A 357 -4.14 -14.95 -10.45
CA SER A 357 -3.62 -15.29 -11.79
C SER A 357 -2.57 -16.41 -11.80
N THR A 358 -1.98 -16.75 -10.65
CA THR A 358 -0.89 -17.74 -10.53
C THR A 358 -1.36 -19.19 -10.38
N THR A 359 -2.67 -19.42 -10.23
CA THR A 359 -3.27 -20.74 -10.22
C THR A 359 -4.03 -20.93 -11.53
N GLY A 360 -3.51 -21.74 -12.44
CA GLY A 360 -4.04 -22.03 -13.78
C GLY A 360 -5.42 -22.72 -13.80
N THR A 361 -6.43 -22.11 -13.19
CA THR A 361 -7.83 -22.53 -13.21
C THR A 361 -8.70 -21.28 -13.26
N TRP A 362 -8.74 -20.62 -14.43
CA TRP A 362 -9.83 -19.71 -14.78
C TRP A 362 -11.03 -20.53 -15.26
N GLY A 363 -11.72 -21.12 -14.29
CA GLY A 363 -12.95 -21.86 -14.49
C GLY A 363 -14.10 -21.22 -13.72
N GLN A 364 -14.85 -20.39 -14.42
CA GLN A 364 -16.23 -19.96 -14.13
C GLN A 364 -16.53 -19.15 -12.85
N LYS A 365 -17.14 -17.99 -13.13
CA LYS A 365 -18.03 -17.16 -12.30
C LYS A 365 -17.35 -16.37 -11.19
N ASP A 366 -17.18 -15.08 -11.46
CA ASP A 366 -17.72 -13.99 -10.65
C ASP A 366 -17.80 -12.74 -11.56
N LEU A 367 -18.92 -12.61 -12.27
CA LEU A 367 -19.53 -11.36 -12.71
C LEU A 367 -20.93 -11.33 -12.07
#